data_AF-A0A2S4WG98-F1
#
_entry.id   AF-A0A2S4WG98-F1
#
_cell.length_a   1.000
_cell.length_b   1.000
_cell.length_c   1.000
_cell.angle_alpha   90.00
_cell.angle_beta   90.00
_cell.angle_gamma   90.00
#
_symmetry.space_group_name_H-M   'P 1'
#
loop_
_entity.id
_entity.type
_entity.pdbx_description
1 polymer ?
#
loop_
_entity_poly.entity_id
_entity_poly.type
_entity_poly.pdbx_seq_one_letter_code
_entity_poly.pdbx_strand_id
1 'polypeptide(L)'
;MSFISSVIISSSLLVLLSVKLVLANWDPATGHLHNYGPSQHWISQHKKGQSCYNAIQVSECAQNTRLAYPNVQLFATFQVDHSDDNYHGCPYGTCCAYTQLPSPSDMEADFTNHHSFFWHGLGGQPGPGTNPIANPQTGGFGYESSDGKFHEGKPDVSVQQKGHDSNYPGFKLPHAWPRVNYPGSQPTQPKCGTASGKNLDPGQVRGSYGNYKPAPASSYKAPPARLV
;
A
#
# COMPACT_ATOMS: atom_id res chain seq x y z
N MET A 1 21.03 36.82 -53.54
CA MET A 1 20.11 36.16 -52.60
C MET A 1 20.91 35.21 -51.74
N SER A 2 21.21 35.58 -50.50
CA SER A 2 21.65 34.64 -49.48
C SER A 2 21.37 35.28 -48.13
N PHE A 3 20.28 34.84 -47.50
CA PHE A 3 19.85 35.29 -46.18
C PHE A 3 20.62 34.48 -45.13
N ILE A 4 21.46 35.16 -44.35
CA ILE A 4 22.06 34.59 -43.14
C ILE A 4 20.95 34.55 -42.08
N SER A 5 20.43 33.36 -41.80
CA SER A 5 19.46 33.13 -40.73
C SER A 5 20.19 32.97 -39.40
N SER A 6 20.04 33.96 -38.53
CA SER A 6 20.45 33.88 -37.12
C SER A 6 19.61 32.83 -36.41
N VAL A 7 20.23 31.73 -36.02
CA VAL A 7 19.61 30.73 -35.14
C VAL A 7 19.58 31.30 -33.73
N ILE A 8 18.39 31.69 -33.28
CA ILE A 8 18.13 32.06 -31.89
C ILE A 8 18.19 30.77 -31.06
N ILE A 9 19.23 30.63 -30.26
CA ILE A 9 19.35 29.57 -29.25
C ILE A 9 18.35 29.91 -28.14
N SER A 10 17.15 29.33 -28.24
CA SER A 10 16.14 29.41 -27.19
C SER A 10 16.61 28.54 -26.01
N SER A 11 16.99 29.20 -24.92
CA SER A 11 17.40 28.59 -23.67
C SER A 11 16.30 27.66 -23.16
N SER A 12 16.50 26.36 -23.34
CA SER A 12 15.63 25.32 -22.79
C SER A 12 15.81 25.31 -21.27
N LEU A 13 14.79 25.77 -20.56
CA LEU A 13 14.67 25.68 -19.12
C LEU A 13 14.70 24.19 -18.74
N LEU A 14 15.85 23.70 -18.26
CA LEU A 14 15.93 22.40 -17.59
C LEU A 14 15.05 22.47 -16.34
N VAL A 15 13.80 22.05 -16.47
CA VAL A 15 12.99 21.65 -15.33
C VAL A 15 13.66 20.39 -14.80
N LEU A 16 14.52 20.55 -13.81
CA LEU A 16 14.92 19.46 -12.92
C LEU A 16 13.63 18.95 -12.27
N LEU A 17 12.97 17.99 -12.92
CA LEU A 17 12.00 17.13 -12.26
C LEU A 17 12.80 16.50 -11.12
N SER A 18 12.59 17.04 -9.93
CA SER A 18 12.92 16.35 -8.69
C SER A 18 11.96 15.18 -8.62
N VAL A 19 12.24 14.13 -9.39
CA VAL A 19 11.65 12.82 -9.15
C VAL A 19 12.12 12.51 -7.75
N LYS A 20 11.24 12.69 -6.77
CA LYS A 20 11.44 12.04 -5.48
C LYS A 20 11.47 10.57 -5.85
N LEU A 21 12.67 10.01 -5.96
CA LEU A 21 12.87 8.57 -6.00
C LEU A 21 12.15 8.08 -4.76
N VAL A 22 10.95 7.52 -4.97
CA VAL A 22 10.22 6.85 -3.93
C VAL A 22 11.08 5.63 -3.66
N LEU A 23 11.91 5.72 -2.62
CA LEU A 23 12.62 4.57 -2.10
C LEU A 23 11.56 3.70 -1.45
N ALA A 24 10.95 2.85 -2.27
CA ALA A 24 10.07 1.78 -1.83
C ALA A 24 10.96 0.56 -1.61
N ASN A 25 11.14 0.12 -0.36
CA ASN A 25 11.87 -1.12 -0.10
C ASN A 25 10.87 -2.27 -0.12
N TRP A 26 11.20 -3.35 -0.83
CA TRP A 26 10.38 -4.55 -0.85
C TRP A 26 10.52 -5.32 0.46
N ASP A 27 9.74 -4.87 1.45
CA ASP A 27 9.66 -5.38 2.80
C ASP A 27 8.17 -5.49 3.17
N PRO A 28 7.54 -6.64 2.93
CA PRO A 28 6.10 -6.77 3.12
C PRO A 28 5.65 -6.65 4.56
N ALA A 29 4.46 -6.08 4.74
CA ALA A 29 3.78 -6.02 6.01
C ALA A 29 3.66 -7.41 6.63
N THR A 30 4.02 -7.48 7.90
CA THR A 30 3.91 -8.69 8.72
C THR A 30 2.50 -8.94 9.23
N GLY A 31 1.65 -7.91 9.23
CA GLY A 31 0.25 -8.05 9.56
C GLY A 31 -0.63 -7.00 8.88
N HIS A 32 -1.93 -7.27 8.83
CA HIS A 32 -2.92 -6.42 8.18
C HIS A 32 -4.22 -6.34 8.98
N LEU A 33 -4.99 -5.29 8.71
CA LEU A 33 -6.33 -5.13 9.21
C LEU A 33 -7.16 -4.45 8.12
N HIS A 34 -8.02 -5.21 7.46
CA HIS A 34 -8.91 -4.68 6.43
C HIS A 34 -10.11 -3.98 7.01
N ASN A 35 -10.60 -2.95 6.31
CA ASN A 35 -11.82 -2.24 6.66
C ASN A 35 -11.73 -1.45 7.97
N TYR A 36 -10.51 -1.08 8.36
CA TYR A 36 -10.23 -0.22 9.51
C TYR A 36 -9.13 0.78 9.17
N GLY A 37 -9.28 1.98 9.74
CA GLY A 37 -8.25 2.99 9.83
C GLY A 37 -8.18 3.55 11.25
N PRO A 38 -7.09 4.25 11.63
CA PRO A 38 -7.08 5.02 12.87
C PRO A 38 -8.13 6.14 12.81
N SER A 39 -8.63 6.53 13.98
CA SER A 39 -9.55 7.66 14.10
C SER A 39 -8.95 8.94 13.51
N GLN A 40 -9.82 9.85 13.07
CA GLN A 40 -9.39 11.17 12.58
C GLN A 40 -8.60 11.96 13.64
N HIS A 41 -8.92 11.74 14.92
CA HIS A 41 -8.15 12.32 16.01
C HIS A 41 -6.70 11.80 15.98
N TRP A 42 -6.50 10.49 15.91
CA TRP A 42 -5.15 9.90 15.84
C TRP A 42 -4.38 10.40 14.61
N ILE A 43 -5.01 10.42 13.43
CA ILE A 43 -4.39 10.91 12.19
C ILE A 43 -3.96 12.37 12.34
N SER A 44 -4.80 13.23 12.94
CA SER A 44 -4.49 14.64 13.14
C SER A 44 -3.24 14.87 14.01
N GLN A 45 -3.04 14.04 15.03
CA GLN A 45 -1.89 14.11 15.94
C GLN A 45 -0.59 13.65 15.26
N HIS A 46 -0.68 12.72 14.32
CA HIS A 46 0.49 12.08 13.69
C HIS A 46 0.79 12.60 12.28
N LYS A 47 0.03 13.59 11.79
CA LYS A 47 0.18 14.17 10.44
C LYS A 47 1.59 14.66 10.11
N LYS A 48 2.36 15.13 11.09
CA LYS A 48 3.73 15.62 10.87
C LYS A 48 4.75 14.50 10.67
N GLY A 49 4.47 13.31 11.19
CA GLY A 49 5.37 12.15 11.14
C GLY A 49 5.05 11.16 10.02
N GLN A 50 4.06 11.46 9.18
CA GLN A 50 3.60 10.58 8.12
C GLN A 50 4.17 10.96 6.75
N SER A 51 4.34 9.99 5.86
CA SER A 51 4.60 10.22 4.43
C SER A 51 3.50 9.56 3.60
N CYS A 52 2.80 10.35 2.77
CA CYS A 52 1.66 9.87 1.98
C CYS A 52 1.93 9.93 0.48
N TYR A 53 1.38 8.94 -0.23
CA TYR A 53 1.51 8.75 -1.66
C TYR A 53 0.16 8.35 -2.23
N ASN A 54 -0.24 8.97 -3.34
CA ASN A 54 -1.53 8.72 -4.00
C ASN A 54 -1.36 7.79 -5.20
N ALA A 55 -2.48 7.32 -5.76
CA ALA A 55 -2.50 6.40 -6.90
C ALA A 55 -1.69 5.12 -6.66
N ILE A 56 -1.67 4.66 -5.41
CA ILE A 56 -0.96 3.47 -4.96
C ILE A 56 -1.94 2.31 -4.92
N GLN A 57 -1.53 1.12 -5.36
CA GLN A 57 -2.34 -0.09 -5.13
C GLN A 57 -2.32 -0.47 -3.64
N VAL A 58 -3.43 -1.00 -3.13
CA VAL A 58 -3.45 -1.52 -1.75
C VAL A 58 -2.37 -2.58 -1.52
N SER A 59 -2.08 -3.39 -2.55
CA SER A 59 -1.02 -4.39 -2.55
C SER A 59 0.37 -3.74 -2.48
N GLU A 60 0.61 -2.68 -3.25
CA GLU A 60 1.88 -1.91 -3.18
C GLU A 60 2.07 -1.26 -1.80
N CYS A 61 1.00 -0.73 -1.19
CA CYS A 61 1.06 -0.20 0.17
C CYS A 61 1.40 -1.28 1.22
N ALA A 62 0.92 -2.51 1.03
CA ALA A 62 1.16 -3.64 1.93
C ALA A 62 2.52 -4.32 1.70
N GLN A 63 3.06 -4.29 0.48
CA GLN A 63 4.27 -5.03 0.11
C GLN A 63 5.57 -4.23 0.30
N ASN A 64 5.46 -2.91 0.39
CA ASN A 64 6.63 -2.01 0.43
C ASN A 64 6.62 -1.09 1.65
N THR A 65 7.80 -0.82 2.19
CA THR A 65 8.00 0.32 3.10
C THR A 65 8.30 1.59 2.30
N ARG A 66 7.88 2.73 2.82
CA ARG A 66 8.02 4.06 2.18
C ARG A 66 8.78 5.06 3.02
N LEU A 67 9.18 4.67 4.22
CA LEU A 67 10.07 5.44 5.07
C LEU A 67 11.47 4.83 5.03
N ALA A 68 12.47 5.69 5.20
CA ALA A 68 13.87 5.30 5.23
C ALA A 68 14.51 5.79 6.53
N TYR A 69 15.60 5.13 6.95
CA TYR A 69 16.41 5.53 8.10
C TYR A 69 16.70 7.05 8.11
N PRO A 70 16.55 7.74 9.26
CA PRO A 70 16.30 7.22 10.60
C PRO A 70 14.83 6.92 10.94
N ASN A 71 13.91 7.09 9.99
CA ASN A 71 12.48 6.94 10.22
C ASN A 71 12.03 5.52 9.84
N VAL A 72 11.89 4.64 10.82
CA VAL A 72 11.44 3.26 10.56
C VAL A 72 9.92 3.19 10.47
N GLN A 73 9.41 2.58 9.39
CA GLN A 73 7.99 2.36 9.20
C GLN A 73 7.49 1.25 10.12
N LEU A 74 6.54 1.56 11.00
CA LEU A 74 5.90 0.59 11.87
C LEU A 74 4.49 0.23 11.39
N PHE A 75 3.87 1.17 10.68
CA PHE A 75 2.45 1.15 10.37
C PHE A 75 2.19 1.92 9.07
N ALA A 76 1.16 1.50 8.32
CA ALA A 76 0.63 2.26 7.21
C ALA A 76 -0.90 2.21 7.18
N THR A 77 -1.51 3.31 6.74
CA THR A 77 -2.91 3.37 6.35
C THR A 77 -3.05 3.40 4.84
N PHE A 78 -4.14 2.85 4.36
CA PHE A 78 -4.56 2.93 2.97
C PHE A 78 -5.99 3.44 2.90
N GLN A 79 -6.19 4.63 2.33
CA GLN A 79 -7.50 5.19 2.05
C GLN A 79 -7.85 4.94 0.59
N VAL A 80 -8.95 4.24 0.34
CA VAL A 80 -9.38 3.85 -1.00
C VAL A 80 -9.90 5.05 -1.79
N ASP A 81 -9.50 5.14 -3.06
CA ASP A 81 -10.12 5.99 -4.07
C ASP A 81 -11.02 5.14 -4.97
N HIS A 82 -12.33 5.24 -4.75
CA HIS A 82 -13.32 4.47 -5.48
C HIS A 82 -13.50 4.90 -6.95
N SER A 83 -12.86 5.99 -7.39
CA SER A 83 -12.85 6.35 -8.82
C SER A 83 -12.06 5.35 -9.68
N ASP A 84 -11.21 4.53 -9.04
CA ASP A 84 -10.32 3.58 -9.69
C ASP A 84 -10.68 2.10 -9.44
N ASP A 85 -11.88 1.81 -8.90
CA ASP A 85 -12.30 0.45 -8.52
C ASP A 85 -12.36 -0.54 -9.72
N ASN A 86 -12.41 -0.04 -10.95
CA ASN A 86 -12.48 -0.83 -12.17
C ASN A 86 -11.12 -1.05 -12.86
N TYR A 87 -10.00 -0.58 -12.28
CA TYR A 87 -8.66 -0.84 -12.80
C TYR A 87 -8.09 -2.16 -12.29
N HIS A 88 -7.22 -2.77 -13.09
CA HIS A 88 -6.48 -3.96 -12.67
C HIS A 88 -5.59 -3.64 -11.46
N GLY A 89 -5.60 -4.50 -10.44
CA GLY A 89 -4.80 -4.28 -9.23
C GLY A 89 -5.45 -3.40 -8.17
N CYS A 90 -6.68 -2.96 -8.40
CA CYS A 90 -7.50 -2.26 -7.41
C CYS A 90 -7.57 -3.04 -6.07
N PRO A 91 -7.93 -2.35 -4.97
CA PRO A 91 -8.17 -0.91 -4.84
C PRO A 91 -6.91 -0.05 -5.04
N TYR A 92 -7.11 1.13 -5.62
CA TYR A 92 -6.12 2.22 -5.63
C TYR A 92 -6.49 3.26 -4.58
N GLY A 93 -5.52 4.09 -4.19
CA GLY A 93 -5.79 5.15 -3.23
C GLY A 93 -4.54 5.79 -2.66
N THR A 94 -4.70 6.31 -1.43
CA THR A 94 -3.65 7.01 -0.69
C THR A 94 -3.04 6.08 0.35
N CYS A 95 -1.75 5.79 0.23
CA CYS A 95 -0.96 5.07 1.22
C CYS A 95 -0.18 6.06 2.08
N CYS A 96 -0.41 6.07 3.40
CA CYS A 96 0.33 6.88 4.35
C CYS A 96 1.13 5.98 5.31
N ALA A 97 2.45 6.17 5.35
CA ALA A 97 3.35 5.44 6.24
C ALA A 97 3.67 6.25 7.50
N TYR A 98 3.81 5.55 8.64
CA TYR A 98 4.00 6.14 9.96
C TYR A 98 5.16 5.49 10.72
N THR A 99 5.87 6.31 11.50
CA THR A 99 6.87 5.87 12.48
C THR A 99 6.25 5.59 13.87
N GLN A 100 4.93 5.74 14.00
CA GLN A 100 4.17 5.49 15.22
C GLN A 100 3.12 4.40 14.98
N LEU A 101 2.89 3.57 16.00
CA LEU A 101 1.89 2.52 16.00
C LEU A 101 0.61 3.02 16.71
N PRO A 102 -0.58 2.99 16.06
CA PRO A 102 -1.84 3.23 16.76
C PRO A 102 -2.11 2.11 17.77
N SER A 103 -2.88 2.38 18.82
CA SER A 103 -3.42 1.34 19.70
C SER A 103 -4.64 0.66 19.05
N PRO A 104 -5.03 -0.56 19.48
CA PRO A 104 -6.28 -1.18 19.00
C PRO A 104 -7.51 -0.29 19.17
N SER A 105 -7.57 0.50 20.27
CA SER A 105 -8.68 1.42 20.55
C SER A 105 -8.74 2.64 19.65
N ASP A 106 -7.64 2.97 18.97
CA ASP A 106 -7.60 4.04 17.97
C ASP A 106 -8.22 3.61 16.64
N MET A 107 -8.44 2.31 16.41
CA MET A 107 -8.94 1.78 15.15
C MET A 107 -10.46 1.83 15.08
N GLU A 108 -10.96 2.39 13.99
CA GLU A 108 -12.39 2.53 13.70
C GLU A 108 -12.71 1.82 12.39
N ALA A 109 -13.84 1.12 12.37
CA ALA A 109 -14.30 0.45 11.16
C ALA A 109 -14.67 1.48 10.10
N ASP A 110 -14.14 1.27 8.89
CA ASP A 110 -14.51 2.03 7.71
C ASP A 110 -14.54 1.07 6.51
N PHE A 111 -15.69 0.41 6.38
CA PHE A 111 -15.88 -0.70 5.46
C PHE A 111 -15.67 -0.26 4.02
N THR A 112 -14.79 -0.98 3.31
CA THR A 112 -14.32 -0.73 1.93
C THR A 112 -13.53 0.55 1.69
N ASN A 113 -13.39 1.44 2.67
CA ASN A 113 -12.75 2.75 2.46
C ASN A 113 -11.36 2.84 3.10
N HIS A 114 -11.07 2.05 4.13
CA HIS A 114 -9.75 2.03 4.77
C HIS A 114 -9.20 0.64 5.04
N HIS A 115 -7.89 0.49 4.89
CA HIS A 115 -7.13 -0.69 5.27
C HIS A 115 -5.86 -0.25 6.02
N SER A 116 -5.34 -1.14 6.85
CA SER A 116 -4.22 -0.85 7.73
C SER A 116 -3.19 -1.99 7.68
N PHE A 117 -1.90 -1.65 7.70
CA PHE A 117 -0.79 -2.59 7.57
C PHE A 117 0.26 -2.36 8.65
N PHE A 118 0.86 -3.45 9.14
CA PHE A 118 1.73 -3.46 10.31
C PHE A 118 3.05 -4.19 10.00
N TRP A 119 4.16 -3.59 10.41
CA TRP A 119 5.49 -4.17 10.29
C TRP A 119 5.98 -4.76 11.62
N HIS A 120 7.01 -5.59 11.53
CA HIS A 120 7.73 -6.18 12.67
C HIS A 120 6.87 -6.98 13.67
N GLY A 121 5.73 -7.53 13.23
CA GLY A 121 4.83 -8.32 14.07
C GLY A 121 4.08 -7.48 15.10
N LEU A 122 3.91 -6.17 14.86
CA LEU A 122 3.36 -5.24 15.83
C LEU A 122 1.84 -5.26 15.95
N GLY A 123 1.12 -5.81 14.97
CA GLY A 123 -0.35 -5.84 14.98
C GLY A 123 -0.94 -6.53 13.76
N GLY A 124 -2.27 -6.55 13.70
CA GLY A 124 -3.03 -7.15 12.61
C GLY A 124 -3.05 -8.67 12.55
N GLN A 125 -3.84 -9.19 11.62
CA GLN A 125 -3.82 -10.59 11.21
C GLN A 125 -2.51 -10.89 10.45
N PRO A 126 -1.92 -12.10 10.58
CA PRO A 126 -0.63 -12.40 9.95
C PRO A 126 -0.60 -12.21 8.43
N GLY A 127 0.50 -11.65 7.94
CA GLY A 127 0.79 -11.45 6.52
C GLY A 127 0.28 -10.11 5.96
N PRO A 128 0.60 -9.79 4.70
CA PRO A 128 0.30 -8.50 4.10
C PRO A 128 -1.20 -8.30 3.82
N GLY A 129 -1.98 -9.38 3.77
CA GLY A 129 -3.42 -9.29 3.52
C GLY A 129 -3.74 -8.67 2.17
N THR A 130 -2.97 -8.96 1.14
CA THR A 130 -3.26 -8.55 -0.23
C THR A 130 -2.77 -9.63 -1.17
N ASN A 131 -3.26 -9.61 -2.41
CA ASN A 131 -2.55 -10.26 -3.50
C ASN A 131 -1.18 -9.57 -3.74
N PRO A 132 -0.31 -10.16 -4.57
CA PRO A 132 0.85 -9.43 -5.08
C PRO A 132 0.46 -8.16 -5.84
N ILE A 133 1.43 -7.27 -6.05
CA ILE A 133 1.24 -6.07 -6.87
C ILE A 133 0.86 -6.51 -8.28
N ALA A 134 -0.12 -5.85 -8.89
CA ALA A 134 -0.60 -6.21 -10.21
C ALA A 134 -0.18 -5.18 -11.26
N ASN A 135 0.04 -5.64 -12.47
CA ASN A 135 0.22 -4.80 -13.64
C ASN A 135 -1.11 -4.04 -13.91
N PRO A 136 -1.13 -2.70 -13.95
CA PRO A 136 -2.35 -1.91 -14.14
C PRO A 136 -3.03 -2.12 -15.50
N GLN A 137 -2.33 -2.65 -16.50
CA GLN A 137 -2.88 -2.93 -17.83
C GLN A 137 -3.45 -4.34 -17.95
N THR A 138 -2.88 -5.33 -17.25
CA THR A 138 -3.20 -6.75 -17.48
C THR A 138 -3.71 -7.47 -16.23
N GLY A 139 -3.52 -6.91 -15.05
CA GLY A 139 -3.73 -7.57 -13.77
C GLY A 139 -2.65 -8.59 -13.41
N GLY A 140 -1.68 -8.85 -14.30
CA GLY A 140 -0.60 -9.79 -14.06
C GLY A 140 0.17 -9.49 -12.78
N PHE A 141 0.34 -10.49 -11.93
CA PHE A 141 1.05 -10.32 -10.68
C PHE A 141 2.53 -10.12 -10.89
N GLY A 142 3.12 -9.34 -10.00
CA GLY A 142 4.51 -9.00 -9.97
C GLY A 142 4.94 -8.51 -8.59
N TYR A 143 6.08 -7.84 -8.59
CA TYR A 143 6.69 -7.25 -7.41
C TYR A 143 7.47 -6.00 -7.81
N GLU A 144 7.73 -5.13 -6.85
CA GLU A 144 8.67 -4.03 -7.04
C GLU A 144 10.00 -4.39 -6.40
N SER A 145 11.11 -4.12 -7.08
CA SER A 145 12.43 -4.13 -6.45
C SER A 145 12.66 -2.88 -5.61
N SER A 146 13.66 -2.88 -4.73
CA SER A 146 13.94 -1.74 -3.84
C SER A 146 14.35 -0.43 -4.55
N ASP A 147 14.51 -0.46 -5.87
CA ASP A 147 14.67 0.72 -6.74
C ASP A 147 13.32 1.29 -7.23
N GLY A 148 12.19 0.74 -6.77
CA GLY A 148 10.84 1.12 -7.16
C GLY A 148 10.41 0.60 -8.54
N LYS A 149 11.17 -0.30 -9.17
CA LYS A 149 10.82 -0.85 -10.48
C LYS A 149 9.90 -2.06 -10.34
N PHE A 150 8.75 -2.01 -11.02
CA PHE A 150 7.84 -3.16 -11.14
C PHE A 150 8.37 -4.21 -12.12
N HIS A 151 8.24 -5.48 -11.74
CA HIS A 151 8.53 -6.65 -12.55
C HIS A 151 7.34 -7.61 -12.50
N GLU A 152 6.75 -7.88 -13.66
CA GLU A 152 5.71 -8.90 -13.78
C GLU A 152 6.33 -10.31 -13.69
N GLY A 153 5.67 -11.21 -12.97
CA GLY A 153 6.10 -12.60 -12.82
C GLY A 153 6.40 -13.00 -11.38
N LYS A 154 7.01 -14.18 -11.25
CA LYS A 154 7.36 -14.72 -9.94
C LYS A 154 8.52 -13.91 -9.33
N PRO A 155 8.37 -13.39 -8.10
CA PRO A 155 9.47 -12.72 -7.43
C PRO A 155 10.59 -13.69 -7.05
N ASP A 156 11.84 -13.22 -7.16
CA ASP A 156 12.98 -13.83 -6.45
C ASP A 156 12.96 -13.35 -5.00
N VAL A 157 12.41 -14.17 -4.10
CA VAL A 157 12.29 -13.83 -2.68
C VAL A 157 13.63 -13.76 -1.95
N SER A 158 14.75 -14.19 -2.57
CA SER A 158 16.08 -14.06 -1.95
C SER A 158 16.57 -12.60 -1.87
N VAL A 159 16.03 -11.71 -2.72
CA VAL A 159 16.36 -10.28 -2.70
C VAL A 159 15.35 -9.43 -1.92
N GLN A 160 14.36 -10.06 -1.28
CA GLN A 160 13.41 -9.39 -0.41
C GLN A 160 14.10 -8.84 0.84
N GLN A 161 13.82 -7.60 1.19
CA GLN A 161 14.46 -6.88 2.29
C GLN A 161 13.68 -7.00 3.60
N LYS A 162 13.30 -8.23 3.96
CA LYS A 162 12.46 -8.50 5.12
C LYS A 162 13.07 -7.96 6.41
N GLY A 163 12.39 -7.01 7.05
CA GLY A 163 12.83 -6.41 8.31
C GLY A 163 14.20 -5.76 8.23
N HIS A 164 14.58 -5.22 7.06
CA HIS A 164 15.89 -4.61 6.85
C HIS A 164 16.26 -3.54 7.88
N ASP A 165 15.25 -2.85 8.43
CA ASP A 165 15.37 -1.85 9.49
C ASP A 165 15.98 -2.41 10.79
N SER A 166 15.92 -3.72 11.03
CA SER A 166 16.46 -4.34 12.25
C SER A 166 17.98 -4.19 12.39
N ASN A 167 18.66 -3.84 11.30
CA ASN A 167 20.11 -3.64 11.25
C ASN A 167 20.50 -2.19 11.56
N TYR A 168 19.54 -1.29 11.75
CA TYR A 168 19.82 0.12 11.97
C TYR A 168 20.32 0.41 13.40
N PRO A 169 21.32 1.30 13.57
CA PRO A 169 21.83 1.66 14.88
C PRO A 169 20.73 2.24 15.78
N GLY A 170 20.62 1.71 17.00
CA GLY A 170 19.64 2.20 17.98
C GLY A 170 18.18 1.79 17.69
N PHE A 171 17.96 0.90 16.72
CA PHE A 171 16.62 0.39 16.42
C PHE A 171 15.99 -0.29 17.63
N LYS A 172 14.79 0.19 17.99
CA LYS A 172 13.97 -0.37 19.07
C LYS A 172 12.52 -0.39 18.62
N LEU A 173 11.87 -1.53 18.82
CA LEU A 173 10.44 -1.68 18.54
C LEU A 173 9.61 -1.20 19.73
N PRO A 174 8.43 -0.59 19.50
CA PRO A 174 7.44 -0.44 20.54
C PRO A 174 6.87 -1.82 20.94
N HIS A 175 6.05 -1.84 21.98
CA HIS A 175 5.26 -3.02 22.30
C HIS A 175 4.30 -3.34 21.16
N ALA A 176 4.28 -4.60 20.73
CA ALA A 176 3.25 -5.11 19.86
C ALA A 176 1.87 -4.97 20.53
N TRP A 177 0.83 -4.97 19.70
CA TRP A 177 -0.54 -5.00 20.20
C TRP A 177 -0.77 -6.17 21.16
N PRO A 178 -1.60 -5.99 22.20
CA PRO A 178 -2.09 -7.11 22.97
C PRO A 178 -2.88 -8.05 22.07
N ARG A 179 -3.28 -9.21 22.60
CA ARG A 179 -4.19 -10.11 21.88
C ARG A 179 -5.52 -9.39 21.65
N VAL A 180 -5.89 -9.24 20.38
CA VAL A 180 -7.15 -8.62 19.91
C VAL A 180 -7.94 -9.67 19.14
N ASN A 181 -9.28 -9.60 19.20
CA ASN A 181 -10.13 -10.43 18.35
C ASN A 181 -10.30 -9.75 16.99
N TYR A 182 -9.68 -10.33 15.96
CA TYR A 182 -9.84 -9.86 14.60
C TYR A 182 -11.17 -10.33 13.99
N PRO A 183 -11.73 -9.58 13.03
CA PRO A 183 -12.85 -10.05 12.23
C PRO A 183 -12.53 -11.41 11.59
N GLY A 184 -13.58 -12.21 11.36
CA GLY A 184 -13.45 -13.52 10.71
C GLY A 184 -12.86 -13.43 9.30
N SER A 185 -12.59 -14.58 8.69
CA SER A 185 -11.95 -14.69 7.37
C SER A 185 -12.58 -13.76 6.33
N GLN A 186 -11.74 -12.95 5.68
CA GLN A 186 -12.10 -12.11 4.54
C GLN A 186 -11.31 -12.56 3.30
N PRO A 187 -11.76 -12.22 2.07
CA PRO A 187 -10.93 -12.39 0.88
C PRO A 187 -9.59 -11.70 1.07
N THR A 188 -8.51 -12.33 0.59
CA THR A 188 -7.15 -11.78 0.73
C THR A 188 -7.02 -10.41 0.08
N GLN A 189 -7.64 -10.17 -1.07
CA GLN A 189 -7.65 -8.84 -1.69
C GLN A 189 -8.86 -8.04 -1.19
N PRO A 190 -8.65 -6.82 -0.67
CA PRO A 190 -9.73 -5.87 -0.41
C PRO A 190 -10.67 -5.68 -1.60
N LYS A 191 -11.93 -5.39 -1.31
CA LYS A 191 -12.96 -5.21 -2.34
C LYS A 191 -12.67 -3.96 -3.17
N CYS A 192 -12.68 -4.08 -4.49
CA CYS A 192 -12.70 -2.93 -5.39
C CYS A 192 -14.14 -2.48 -5.59
N GLY A 193 -14.66 -1.70 -4.65
CA GLY A 193 -16.05 -1.30 -4.68
C GLY A 193 -16.53 -0.82 -3.33
N THR A 194 -17.49 0.10 -3.36
CA THR A 194 -18.14 0.64 -2.16
C THR A 194 -18.87 -0.43 -1.34
N ALA A 195 -19.17 -0.13 -0.08
CA ALA A 195 -19.85 -1.02 0.87
C ALA A 195 -21.09 -1.73 0.29
N SER A 196 -21.99 -0.98 -0.35
CA SER A 196 -23.22 -1.51 -0.97
C SER A 196 -23.07 -1.91 -2.44
N GLY A 197 -21.92 -1.62 -3.05
CA GLY A 197 -21.65 -1.85 -4.47
C GLY A 197 -21.28 -3.30 -4.80
N LYS A 198 -21.07 -3.55 -6.10
CA LYS A 198 -20.45 -4.79 -6.59
C LYS A 198 -18.95 -4.78 -6.28
N ASN A 199 -18.29 -5.93 -6.38
CA ASN A 199 -16.84 -5.96 -6.54
C ASN A 199 -16.58 -5.72 -8.04
N LEU A 200 -15.91 -4.62 -8.38
CA LEU A 200 -15.63 -4.13 -9.72
C LEU A 200 -14.26 -4.59 -10.24
N ASP A 201 -13.50 -5.32 -9.43
CA ASP A 201 -12.20 -5.86 -9.79
C ASP A 201 -12.29 -6.61 -11.13
N PRO A 202 -11.57 -6.14 -12.17
CA PRO A 202 -11.60 -6.76 -13.49
C PRO A 202 -10.83 -8.11 -13.53
N GLY A 203 -10.12 -8.48 -12.46
CA GLY A 203 -9.30 -9.67 -12.39
C GLY A 203 -8.06 -9.55 -13.26
N GLN A 204 -7.68 -10.64 -13.91
CA GLN A 204 -6.53 -10.70 -14.80
C GLN A 204 -6.92 -11.01 -16.24
N VAL A 205 -6.20 -10.41 -17.18
CA VAL A 205 -6.22 -10.78 -18.59
C VAL A 205 -5.70 -12.22 -18.73
N ARG A 206 -6.31 -12.98 -19.65
CA ARG A 206 -5.93 -14.36 -19.91
C ARG A 206 -4.46 -14.45 -20.33
N GLY A 207 -3.70 -15.30 -19.63
CA GLY A 207 -2.28 -15.54 -19.92
C GLY A 207 -1.31 -14.72 -19.06
N SER A 208 -1.82 -13.73 -18.32
CA SER A 208 -1.03 -13.00 -17.32
C SER A 208 -0.65 -13.89 -16.13
N TYR A 209 0.48 -13.58 -15.50
CA TYR A 209 0.97 -14.35 -14.35
C TYR A 209 0.06 -14.19 -13.13
N GLY A 210 -0.29 -15.30 -12.47
CA GLY A 210 -1.04 -15.31 -11.20
C GLY A 210 -2.38 -16.05 -11.22
N ASN A 211 -3.06 -16.13 -12.38
CA ASN A 211 -4.39 -16.74 -12.56
C ASN A 211 -5.47 -16.29 -11.55
N TYR A 212 -5.41 -15.03 -11.11
CA TYR A 212 -6.31 -14.48 -10.10
C TYR A 212 -7.73 -14.26 -10.65
N LYS A 213 -8.69 -14.66 -9.82
CA LYS A 213 -10.12 -14.43 -10.03
C LYS A 213 -10.69 -13.69 -8.82
N PRO A 214 -11.33 -12.53 -9.02
CA PRO A 214 -11.89 -11.76 -7.92
C PRO A 214 -12.97 -12.50 -7.16
N ALA A 215 -13.00 -12.31 -5.84
CA ALA A 215 -14.08 -12.82 -5.00
C ALA A 215 -15.40 -12.07 -5.30
N PRO A 216 -16.56 -12.72 -5.20
CA PRO A 216 -17.83 -12.03 -5.37
C PRO A 216 -18.09 -11.07 -4.21
N ALA A 217 -18.86 -10.00 -4.46
CA ALA A 217 -19.20 -8.98 -3.46
C ALA A 217 -19.75 -9.55 -2.14
N SER A 218 -20.49 -10.67 -2.21
CA SER A 218 -21.06 -11.37 -1.05
C SER A 218 -20.03 -11.97 -0.09
N SER A 219 -18.76 -12.06 -0.49
CA SER A 219 -17.67 -12.55 0.36
C SER A 219 -17.14 -11.48 1.32
N TYR A 220 -17.50 -10.21 1.11
CA TYR A 220 -17.05 -9.09 1.92
C TYR A 220 -18.13 -8.71 2.94
N LYS A 221 -17.74 -8.61 4.21
CA LYS A 221 -18.65 -8.28 5.31
C LYS A 221 -18.12 -7.08 6.08
N ALA A 222 -19.02 -6.17 6.43
CA ALA A 222 -18.70 -5.05 7.30
C ALA A 222 -18.17 -5.60 8.64
N PRO A 223 -17.03 -5.09 9.14
CA PRO A 223 -16.47 -5.56 10.39
C PRO A 223 -17.19 -4.88 11.59
N PRO A 224 -16.98 -5.36 12.83
CA PRO A 224 -17.46 -4.67 14.03
C PRO A 224 -16.93 -3.23 14.11
N ALA A 225 -17.71 -2.30 14.65
CA ALA A 225 -17.36 -0.86 14.67
C ALA A 225 -15.99 -0.55 15.33
N ARG A 226 -15.59 -1.35 16.31
CA ARG A 226 -14.29 -1.28 17.00
C ARG A 226 -13.71 -2.68 17.17
N LEU A 227 -12.40 -2.74 17.31
CA LEU A 227 -11.71 -3.95 17.74
C LEU A 227 -11.99 -4.20 19.23
N VAL A 228 -12.17 -5.47 19.60
CA VAL A 228 -12.46 -5.92 20.98
C VAL A 228 -11.39 -6.88 21.47
#